data_AF-A0A3B1K2A9-F1
#
_entry.id   AF-A0A3B1K2A9-F1
#
_cell.length_a   1.000
_cell.length_b   1.000
_cell.length_c   1.000
_cell.angle_alpha   90.00
_cell.angle_beta   90.00
_cell.angle_gamma   90.00
#
_symmetry.space_group_name_H-M   'P 1'
#
loop_
_entity.id
_entity.type
_entity.pdbx_description
1 polymer ?
#
loop_
_entity_poly.entity_id
_entity_poly.type
_entity_poly.pdbx_seq_one_letter_code
_entity_poly.pdbx_strand_id
1 'polypeptide(L)' 'MYLNVFLLLFLLFLSGERVMQPQLLEVNFSPDCHRACLYHPASYDTCFQTLFLDQADQCPVTKLYDCSAF' A
#
# COMPACT_ATOMS: atom_id res chain seq x y z
N MET A 1 4.26 10.80 7.85
CA MET A 1 3.59 9.70 8.57
C MET A 1 3.02 8.77 7.51
N TYR A 2 3.74 7.70 7.17
CA TYR A 2 3.43 6.88 6.00
C TYR A 2 2.95 5.50 6.45
N LEU A 3 1.91 5.02 5.77
CA LEU A 3 0.94 4.06 6.28
C LEU A 3 0.91 2.86 5.32
N ASN A 4 1.35 1.68 5.75
CA ASN A 4 1.19 0.46 4.94
C ASN A 4 -0.12 -0.24 5.32
N VAL A 5 -0.95 -0.52 4.32
CA VAL A 5 -2.31 -1.05 4.46
C VAL A 5 -2.27 -2.53 4.10
N PHE A 6 -2.50 -3.43 5.06
CA PHE A 6 -2.73 -4.84 4.75
C PHE A 6 -4.20 -5.06 4.41
N LEU A 7 -4.46 -5.60 3.21
CA LEU A 7 -5.80 -5.87 2.71
C LEU A 7 -6.06 -7.38 2.72
N LEU A 8 -7.14 -7.80 3.36
CA LEU A 8 -7.67 -9.15 3.19
C LEU A 8 -8.94 -9.11 2.35
N LEU A 9 -9.07 -10.12 1.51
CA LEU A 9 -10.14 -10.21 0.55
C LEU A 9 -11.28 -11.07 1.10
N PHE A 10 -12.46 -10.47 1.26
CA PHE A 10 -13.65 -11.20 1.70
C PHE A 10 -14.72 -11.19 0.61
N LEU A 11 -15.44 -12.31 0.49
CA LEU A 11 -16.68 -12.36 -0.27
C LEU A 11 -17.78 -11.72 0.56
N LEU A 12 -18.24 -10.54 0.14
CA LEU A 12 -19.43 -9.89 0.68
C LEU A 12 -20.60 -10.09 -0.27
N PHE A 13 -21.81 -10.10 0.28
CA PHE A 13 -23.03 -10.13 -0.52
C PHE A 13 -23.62 -8.72 -0.54
N LEU A 14 -23.32 -7.96 -1.59
CA LEU A 14 -23.82 -6.60 -1.77
C LEU A 14 -24.92 -6.63 -2.83
N SER A 15 -26.10 -6.09 -2.50
CA SER A 15 -27.21 -5.95 -3.46
C SER A 15 -27.61 -7.24 -4.21
N GLY A 16 -27.45 -8.41 -3.59
CA GLY A 16 -27.80 -9.69 -4.23
C GLY A 16 -26.67 -10.35 -5.01
N GLU A 17 -25.48 -9.74 -5.08
CA GLU A 17 -24.32 -10.27 -5.81
C GLU A 17 -23.17 -10.58 -4.84
N ARG A 18 -22.43 -11.66 -5.13
CA ARG A 18 -21.18 -11.97 -4.43
C ARG A 18 -20.08 -11.04 -4.94
N VAL A 19 -19.79 -10.00 -4.19
CA VAL A 19 -18.72 -9.06 -4.47
C VAL A 19 -17.51 -9.38 -3.61
N MET A 20 -16.37 -9.46 -4.26
CA MET A 20 -15.08 -9.60 -3.61
C MET A 20 -14.62 -8.20 -3.21
N GLN A 21 -14.59 -7.92 -1.90
CA GLN A 21 -14.23 -6.59 -1.38
C GLN A 21 -12.99 -6.68 -0.48
N PRO A 22 -11.94 -5.88 -0.76
CA PRO A 22 -10.79 -5.81 0.11
C PRO A 22 -11.16 -5.06 1.39
N GLN A 23 -10.74 -5.58 2.54
CA GLN A 23 -10.96 -5.01 3.86
C GLN A 23 -9.60 -4.69 4.49
N LEU A 24 -9.49 -3.48 5.05
CA LEU A 24 -8.30 -3.08 5.79
C LEU A 24 -8.28 -3.78 7.14
N LEU A 25 -7.26 -4.60 7.39
CA LEU A 25 -7.11 -5.33 8.65
C LEU A 25 -6.19 -4.61 9.62
N GLU A 26 -5.03 -4.23 9.14
CA GLU A 26 -3.96 -3.70 9.97
C GLU A 26 -3.20 -2.63 9.21
N VAL A 27 -2.76 -1.65 9.98
CA VAL A 27 -2.02 -0.51 9.50
C VAL A 27 -0.70 -0.47 10.26
N ASN A 28 0.40 -0.66 9.53
CA ASN A 28 1.73 -0.72 10.11
C ASN A 28 2.63 0.42 9.62
N PHE A 29 3.44 0.96 10.53
CA PHE A 29 4.48 1.92 10.20
C PHE A 29 5.66 1.23 9.50
N SER A 30 6.09 0.09 10.03
CA SER A 30 7.12 -0.77 9.43
C SER A 30 6.50 -2.13 9.08
N PRO A 31 6.08 -2.36 7.83
CA PRO A 31 5.63 -3.69 7.43
C PRO A 31 6.80 -4.69 7.50
N ASP A 32 6.50 -5.98 7.35
CA ASP A 32 7.52 -7.04 7.28
C ASP A 32 8.36 -6.89 6.00
N CYS A 33 9.42 -6.09 6.09
CA CYS A 33 10.33 -5.80 4.99
C CYS A 33 11.09 -7.05 4.53
N HIS A 34 11.38 -7.99 5.45
CA HIS A 34 12.08 -9.22 5.07
C HIS A 34 11.23 -10.04 4.12
N ARG A 35 9.95 -10.25 4.47
CA ARG A 35 9.00 -10.96 3.61
C ARG A 35 8.69 -10.19 2.33
N ALA A 36 8.56 -8.86 2.39
CA ALA A 36 8.36 -8.04 1.20
C ALA A 36 9.51 -8.20 0.19
N CYS A 37 10.76 -8.20 0.66
CA CYS A 37 11.94 -8.39 -0.19
C CYS A 37 12.06 -9.81 -0.78
N LEU A 38 11.45 -10.83 -0.17
CA LEU A 38 11.40 -12.18 -0.77
C LEU A 38 10.57 -12.23 -2.06
N TYR A 39 9.46 -11.49 -2.12
CA TYR A 39 8.56 -11.49 -3.27
C TYR A 39 8.80 -10.31 -4.22
N HIS A 40 9.27 -9.19 -3.68
CA HIS A 40 9.54 -7.95 -4.39
C HIS A 40 10.88 -7.38 -3.91
N PRO A 41 12.01 -7.81 -4.50
CA PRO A 41 13.35 -7.43 -4.03
C PRO A 41 13.59 -5.91 -3.97
N ALA A 42 12.99 -5.16 -4.88
CA ALA A 42 13.08 -3.70 -4.94
C ALA A 42 12.06 -2.96 -4.05
N SER A 43 11.29 -3.67 -3.22
CA SER A 43 10.22 -3.06 -2.40
C SER A 43 10.76 -2.02 -1.43
N TYR A 44 11.89 -2.32 -0.78
CA TYR A 44 12.53 -1.36 0.14
C TYR A 44 13.01 -0.11 -0.59
N ASP A 45 13.71 -0.27 -1.72
CA ASP A 45 14.22 0.85 -2.51
C ASP A 45 13.08 1.72 -3.05
N THR A 46 11.99 1.09 -3.52
CA THR A 46 10.78 1.79 -3.99
C THR A 46 10.17 2.64 -2.86
N CYS A 47 10.03 2.06 -1.66
CA CYS A 47 9.56 2.80 -0.50
C CYS A 47 10.52 3.95 -0.16
N PHE A 48 11.83 3.71 -0.17
CA PHE A 48 12.81 4.74 0.17
C PHE A 48 12.79 5.91 -0.83
N GLN A 49 12.83 5.61 -2.13
CA GLN A 49 12.76 6.59 -3.21
C GLN A 49 11.47 7.41 -3.14
N THR A 50 10.33 6.76 -2.94
CA THR A 50 9.03 7.43 -2.85
C THR A 50 8.94 8.31 -1.60
N LEU A 51 9.38 7.83 -0.44
CA LEU A 51 9.13 8.49 0.85
C LEU A 51 10.16 9.56 1.22
N PHE A 52 11.41 9.41 0.78
CA PHE A 52 12.51 10.29 1.19
C PHE A 52 13.13 11.09 0.04
N LEU A 53 13.02 10.60 -1.20
CA LEU A 53 13.61 11.26 -2.37
C LEU A 53 12.57 11.94 -3.27
N ASP A 54 11.27 11.80 -2.95
CA ASP A 54 10.14 12.30 -3.74
C ASP A 54 10.16 11.81 -5.21
N GLN A 55 10.69 10.60 -5.42
CA GLN A 55 10.85 9.98 -6.74
C GLN A 55 9.72 8.97 -7.01
N ALA A 56 8.47 9.40 -6.84
CA ALA A 56 7.31 8.52 -6.97
C ALA A 56 6.91 8.26 -8.44
N ASP A 57 7.26 9.15 -9.37
CA ASP A 57 6.77 9.15 -10.75
C ASP A 57 7.12 7.89 -11.56
N GLN A 58 8.16 7.18 -11.16
CA GLN A 58 8.64 5.96 -11.82
C GLN A 58 8.38 4.69 -11.00
N CYS A 59 7.75 4.83 -9.83
CA CYS A 59 7.45 3.74 -8.92
C CYS A 59 6.00 3.25 -9.10
N PRO A 60 5.71 1.97 -8.84
CA PRO A 60 4.34 1.43 -8.87
C PRO A 60 3.54 1.86 -7.63
N VAL A 61 3.46 3.16 -7.37
CA VAL A 61 2.82 3.78 -6.21
C VAL A 61 1.79 4.79 -6.67
N THR A 62 0.66 4.85 -5.96
CA THR A 62 -0.40 5.83 -6.23
C THR A 62 -0.47 6.84 -5.11
N LYS A 63 -0.27 8.12 -5.43
CA LYS A 63 -0.46 9.21 -4.48
C LYS A 63 -1.95 9.40 -4.21
N LEU A 64 -2.36 9.31 -2.95
CA LEU A 64 -3.77 9.44 -2.55
C LEU A 64 -4.18 10.89 -2.27
N TYR A 65 -3.25 11.73 -1.82
CA TYR A 65 -3.49 13.14 -1.51
C TYR A 65 -2.19 13.94 -1.65
N ASP A 66 -2.32 15.22 -2.00
CA ASP A 66 -1.21 16.16 -2.04
C ASP A 66 -1.22 17.03 -0.77
N CYS A 67 -0.29 16.79 0.16
CA CYS A 67 -0.16 17.61 1.37
C CYS A 67 0.49 18.98 1.11
N SER A 68 0.95 19.25 -0.12
CA SER A 68 1.57 20.53 -0.51
C SER A 68 0.56 21.68 -0.73
N ALA A 69 -0.74 21.38 -0.68
CA ALA A 69 -1.83 22.32 -0.88
C ALA A 69 -2.41 22.93 0.42
N PHE A 70 -1.74 22.73 1.56
CA PHE A 70 -2.07 23.34 2.86
C PHE A 70 -0.95 24.23 3.38
#